data_AF-A0A7J3EDL6-F1
#
_entry.id   AF-A0A7J3EDL6-F1
#
_cell.length_a   1.000
_cell.length_b   1.000
_cell.length_c   1.000
_cell.angle_alpha   90.00
_cell.angle_beta   90.00
_cell.angle_gamma   90.00
#
_symmetry.space_group_name_H-M   'P 1'
#
loop_
_entity.id
_entity.type
_entity.pdbx_description
1 polymer ?
#
loop_
_entity_poly.entity_id
_entity_poly.type
_entity_poly.pdbx_seq_one_letter_code
_entity_poly.pdbx_strand_id
1 'polypeptide(L)'
;MSGVKVYILTDLEGAGYVVREEQTTLGSKEYEEACLLLTRDVNAAIRGAIDGGSSKVIVNDLHGARGGFNLVPEELDENAKYITGDPRRCRMAGLDGSFNLAFMIGLG
;
A
#
# COMPACT_ATOMS: atom_id res chain seq x y z
N MET A 1 -3.34 26.61 -6.78
CA MET A 1 -3.83 25.89 -5.58
C MET A 1 -3.00 24.62 -5.45
N SER A 2 -2.55 24.23 -4.27
CA SER A 2 -1.95 22.91 -4.05
C SER A 2 -3.04 21.85 -4.25
N GLY A 3 -2.87 20.92 -5.18
CA GLY A 3 -3.85 19.86 -5.43
C GLY A 3 -3.94 18.85 -4.29
N VAL A 4 -5.00 18.04 -4.28
CA VAL A 4 -5.31 17.09 -3.20
C VAL A 4 -4.22 16.02 -3.11
N LYS A 5 -3.63 15.88 -1.91
CA LYS A 5 -2.58 14.89 -1.61
C LYS A 5 -3.16 13.75 -0.76
N VAL A 6 -3.04 12.52 -1.24
CA VAL A 6 -3.53 11.30 -0.58
C VAL A 6 -2.35 10.48 -0.08
N TYR A 7 -2.47 9.99 1.15
CA TYR A 7 -1.57 8.99 1.71
C TYR A 7 -2.29 7.64 1.76
N ILE A 8 -1.68 6.58 1.28
CA ILE A 8 -2.21 5.22 1.36
C ILE A 8 -1.30 4.45 2.29
N LEU A 9 -1.85 3.90 3.37
CA LEU A 9 -1.18 2.93 4.21
C LEU A 9 -1.76 1.55 3.92
N THR A 10 -0.87 0.57 3.77
CA THR A 10 -1.26 -0.77 3.32
C THR A 10 -0.80 -1.84 4.30
N ASP A 11 -1.62 -2.86 4.50
CA ASP A 11 -1.25 -4.10 5.15
C ASP A 11 -1.76 -5.29 4.32
N LEU A 12 -1.31 -6.51 4.60
CA LEU A 12 -1.63 -7.67 3.76
C LEU A 12 -2.83 -8.45 4.28
N GLU A 13 -3.04 -8.45 5.59
CA GLU A 13 -3.99 -9.27 6.34
C GLU A 13 -5.45 -9.02 5.93
N GLY A 14 -5.78 -7.78 5.57
CA GLY A 14 -7.11 -7.38 5.11
C GLY A 14 -7.23 -7.20 3.61
N ALA A 15 -6.23 -7.60 2.82
CA ALA A 15 -6.30 -7.49 1.37
C ALA A 15 -7.44 -8.36 0.81
N GLY A 16 -7.96 -7.99 -0.37
CA GLY A 16 -9.03 -8.71 -1.03
C GLY A 16 -8.71 -10.19 -1.16
N TYR A 17 -9.61 -11.04 -0.64
CA TYR A 17 -9.48 -12.49 -0.66
C TYR A 17 -8.34 -13.09 0.18
N VAL A 18 -7.70 -12.28 1.04
CA VAL A 18 -6.85 -12.78 2.12
C VAL A 18 -7.74 -13.15 3.31
N VAL A 19 -7.78 -14.45 3.62
CA VAL A 19 -8.72 -15.03 4.60
C VAL A 19 -8.07 -16.04 5.55
N ARG A 20 -6.78 -16.34 5.37
CA ARG A 20 -6.02 -17.29 6.20
C ARG A 20 -4.57 -16.87 6.38
N GLU A 21 -3.95 -17.34 7.45
CA GLU A 21 -2.61 -16.95 7.91
C GLU A 21 -1.51 -17.25 6.88
N GLU A 22 -1.64 -18.31 6.10
CA GLU A 22 -0.62 -18.67 5.12
C GLU A 22 -0.49 -17.60 4.02
N GLN A 23 -1.57 -16.90 3.66
CA GLN A 23 -1.51 -15.80 2.69
C GLN A 23 -0.68 -14.60 3.20
N THR A 24 -0.48 -14.46 4.50
CA THR A 24 0.32 -13.36 5.11
C THR A 24 1.65 -13.84 5.67
N THR A 25 2.01 -15.11 5.46
CA THR A 25 3.22 -15.70 6.02
C THR A 25 4.30 -15.83 4.94
N LEU A 26 5.43 -15.13 5.12
CA LEU A 26 6.57 -15.23 4.20
C LEU A 26 7.03 -16.68 4.05
N GLY A 27 7.18 -17.12 2.81
CA GLY A 27 7.63 -18.47 2.45
C GLY A 27 6.50 -19.49 2.31
N SER A 28 5.25 -19.12 2.58
CA SER A 28 4.10 -19.93 2.18
C SER A 28 3.95 -19.96 0.65
N LYS A 29 3.14 -20.89 0.15
CA LYS A 29 2.82 -20.97 -1.28
C LYS A 29 1.82 -19.89 -1.72
N GLU A 30 1.01 -19.38 -0.80
CA GLU A 30 -0.05 -18.41 -1.10
C GLU A 30 0.39 -16.94 -0.92
N TYR A 31 1.57 -16.70 -0.33
CA TYR A 31 2.06 -15.36 -0.01
C TYR A 31 2.21 -14.45 -1.23
N GLU A 32 2.87 -14.93 -2.29
CA GLU A 32 3.12 -14.12 -3.49
C GLU A 32 1.81 -13.79 -4.23
N GLU A 33 0.82 -14.69 -4.19
CA GLU A 33 -0.53 -14.41 -4.70
C GLU A 33 -1.22 -13.31 -3.88
N ALA A 34 -1.10 -13.36 -2.55
CA ALA A 34 -1.64 -12.33 -1.66
C ALA A 34 -0.95 -10.96 -1.90
N CYS A 35 0.36 -10.92 -2.10
CA CYS A 35 1.10 -9.71 -2.48
C CYS A 35 0.55 -9.09 -3.78
N LEU A 36 0.23 -9.92 -4.77
CA LEU A 36 -0.39 -9.46 -6.02
C LEU A 36 -1.82 -8.92 -5.80
N LEU A 37 -2.62 -9.58 -4.94
CA LEU A 37 -3.95 -9.12 -4.56
C LEU A 37 -3.90 -7.75 -3.88
N LEU A 38 -3.04 -7.59 -2.87
CA LEU A 38 -2.81 -6.30 -2.21
C LEU A 38 -2.36 -5.22 -3.20
N THR A 39 -1.43 -5.54 -4.10
CA THR A 39 -0.95 -4.59 -5.11
C THR A 39 -2.10 -4.11 -6.00
N ARG A 40 -3.03 -4.99 -6.36
CA ARG A 40 -4.20 -4.64 -7.17
C ARG A 40 -5.22 -3.78 -6.41
N ASP A 41 -5.44 -4.05 -5.13
CA ASP A 41 -6.28 -3.21 -4.27
C ASP A 41 -5.70 -1.80 -4.12
N VAL A 42 -4.39 -1.72 -3.90
CA VAL A 42 -3.65 -0.45 -3.83
C VAL A 42 -3.76 0.31 -5.14
N ASN A 43 -3.56 -0.34 -6.28
CA ASN A 43 -3.72 0.29 -7.59
C ASN A 43 -5.16 0.77 -7.84
N ALA A 44 -6.16 0.03 -7.38
CA ALA A 44 -7.55 0.48 -7.45
C ALA A 44 -7.79 1.74 -6.60
N ALA A 45 -7.21 1.80 -5.39
CA ALA A 45 -7.27 2.97 -4.53
C ALA A 45 -6.53 4.19 -5.12
N ILE A 46 -5.37 3.97 -5.78
CA ILE A 46 -4.62 5.01 -6.50
C ILE A 46 -5.49 5.61 -7.62
N ARG A 47 -6.05 4.76 -8.49
CA ARG A 47 -6.94 5.21 -9.57
C ARG A 47 -8.14 5.97 -9.04
N GLY A 48 -8.80 5.44 -7.99
CA GLY A 48 -9.92 6.14 -7.35
C GLY A 48 -9.54 7.50 -6.76
N ALA A 49 -8.34 7.64 -6.18
CA ALA A 49 -7.85 8.93 -5.70
C ALA A 49 -7.65 9.93 -6.85
N ILE A 50 -7.07 9.48 -7.96
CA ILE A 50 -6.79 10.31 -9.15
C ILE A 50 -8.09 10.74 -9.82
N ASP A 51 -9.02 9.81 -10.03
CA ASP A 51 -10.35 10.08 -10.58
C ASP A 51 -11.14 11.04 -9.67
N GLY A 52 -10.90 10.98 -8.36
CA GLY A 52 -11.41 11.92 -7.36
C GLY A 52 -10.71 13.29 -7.33
N GLY A 53 -9.75 13.54 -8.22
CA GLY A 53 -9.03 14.82 -8.35
C GLY A 53 -7.75 14.93 -7.52
N SER A 54 -7.22 13.82 -6.99
CA SER A 54 -5.89 13.84 -6.37
C SER A 54 -4.80 14.12 -7.40
N SER A 55 -3.89 15.02 -7.06
CA SER A 55 -2.72 15.32 -7.87
C SER A 55 -1.45 14.64 -7.36
N LYS A 56 -1.52 13.93 -6.22
CA LYS A 56 -0.36 13.30 -5.59
C LYS A 56 -0.78 12.18 -4.65
N VAL A 57 -0.31 10.98 -4.93
CA VAL A 57 -0.54 9.79 -4.10
C VAL A 57 0.79 9.25 -3.59
N ILE A 58 0.88 9.02 -2.27
CA ILE A 58 2.01 8.35 -1.63
C ILE A 58 1.48 7.06 -1.01
N VAL A 59 2.13 5.93 -1.28
CA VAL A 59 1.79 4.62 -0.73
C VAL A 59 2.89 4.20 0.23
N ASN A 60 2.53 3.69 1.41
CA ASN A 60 3.45 3.17 2.40
C ASN A 60 3.07 1.72 2.74
N ASP A 61 3.97 0.81 2.38
CA ASP A 61 3.80 -0.63 2.59
C ASP A 61 4.22 -1.00 4.02
N LEU A 62 3.26 -1.37 4.86
CA LEU A 62 3.47 -1.60 6.29
C LEU A 62 3.53 -3.07 6.69
N HIS A 63 3.24 -4.00 5.77
CA HIS A 63 3.15 -5.40 6.14
C HIS A 63 4.52 -5.97 6.52
N GLY A 64 4.56 -6.66 7.67
CA GLY A 64 5.81 -6.98 8.36
C GLY A 64 6.62 -8.10 7.72
N ALA A 65 5.98 -9.04 7.01
CA ALA A 65 6.63 -10.30 6.65
C ALA A 65 7.88 -10.13 5.76
N ARG A 66 7.95 -9.06 4.93
CA ARG A 66 9.16 -8.68 4.18
C ARG A 66 9.72 -7.30 4.54
N GLY A 67 9.47 -6.79 5.75
CA GLY A 67 9.91 -5.45 6.16
C GLY A 67 9.27 -4.32 5.32
N GLY A 68 7.99 -4.51 4.96
CA GLY A 68 7.23 -3.64 4.07
C GLY A 68 7.78 -3.59 2.64
N PHE A 69 8.08 -4.77 2.09
CA PHE A 69 8.48 -5.00 0.70
C PHE A 69 7.60 -6.10 0.10
N ASN A 70 6.29 -5.85 0.08
CA ASN A 70 5.22 -6.80 -0.22
C ASN A 70 4.45 -6.42 -1.49
N LEU A 71 4.51 -5.15 -1.92
CA LEU A 71 3.95 -4.75 -3.21
C LEU A 71 4.83 -5.26 -4.37
N VAL A 72 4.19 -5.67 -5.46
CA VAL A 72 4.83 -6.28 -6.65
C VAL A 72 5.36 -5.16 -7.58
N PRO A 73 6.68 -4.97 -7.72
CA PRO A 73 7.26 -3.83 -8.44
C PRO A 73 6.78 -3.69 -9.90
N GLU A 74 6.61 -4.81 -10.59
CA GLU A 74 6.21 -4.85 -12.00
C GLU A 74 4.75 -4.46 -12.23
N GLU A 75 3.93 -4.45 -11.18
CA GLU A 75 2.50 -4.15 -11.23
C GLU A 75 2.17 -2.77 -10.64
N LEU A 76 3.15 -2.03 -10.12
CA LEU A 76 2.91 -0.74 -9.45
C LEU A 76 2.35 0.31 -10.42
N ASP A 77 1.30 1.01 -10.01
CA ASP A 77 0.78 2.16 -10.74
C ASP A 77 1.81 3.31 -10.76
N GLU A 78 2.17 3.78 -11.95
CA GLU A 78 3.19 4.82 -12.16
C GLU A 78 2.79 6.20 -11.63
N ASN A 79 1.50 6.42 -11.34
CA ASN A 79 0.98 7.70 -10.86
C ASN A 79 1.16 7.90 -9.35
N ALA A 80 1.72 6.91 -8.64
CA ALA A 80 2.01 7.00 -7.21
C ALA A 80 3.52 6.94 -6.90
N LYS A 81 3.88 7.35 -5.68
CA LYS A 81 5.22 7.11 -5.12
C LYS A 81 5.11 6.17 -3.94
N TYR A 82 6.09 5.28 -3.81
CA TYR A 82 6.05 4.19 -2.86
C TYR A 82 7.14 4.35 -1.80
N ILE A 83 6.78 4.04 -0.56
CA ILE A 83 7.68 3.93 0.59
C ILE A 83 7.68 2.45 0.98
N THR A 84 8.82 1.79 0.76
CA THR A 84 8.99 0.35 0.93
C THR A 84 10.33 0.04 1.61
N GLY A 85 10.42 -1.13 2.25
CA GLY A 85 11.65 -1.67 2.85
C GLY A 85 12.06 -1.04 4.18
N ASP A 86 12.89 -1.75 4.94
CA ASP A 86 13.49 -1.32 6.22
C ASP A 86 15.02 -1.11 6.08
N PRO A 87 15.67 -0.34 6.98
CA PRO A 87 15.12 0.27 8.19
C PRO A 87 14.45 1.64 7.95
N ARG A 88 13.29 1.87 8.57
CA ARG A 88 12.62 3.19 8.58
C ARG A 88 12.71 3.87 9.94
N ARG A 89 12.74 5.21 9.92
CA ARG A 89 12.75 6.04 11.15
C ARG A 89 11.44 5.92 11.94
N CYS A 90 10.32 5.73 11.26
CA CYS A 90 9.01 5.49 11.88
C CYS A 90 8.11 4.71 10.92
N ARG A 91 7.06 4.05 11.47
CA ARG A 91 6.09 3.28 10.69
C ARG A 91 5.34 4.15 9.68
N MET A 92 4.93 5.36 10.07
CA MET A 92 4.21 6.32 9.23
C MET A 92 5.17 7.26 8.47
N ALA A 93 6.20 6.70 7.83
CA ALA A 93 7.19 7.48 7.12
C ALA A 93 6.55 8.37 6.04
N GLY A 94 6.99 9.63 6.00
CA GLY A 94 6.54 10.61 5.00
C GLY A 94 5.14 11.19 5.23
N LEU A 95 4.37 10.75 6.23
CA LEU A 95 3.08 11.36 6.60
C LEU A 95 3.30 12.64 7.40
N ASP A 96 2.63 13.73 7.01
CA ASP A 96 2.69 15.03 7.66
C ASP A 96 1.36 15.79 7.49
N GLY A 97 1.27 17.01 8.02
CA GLY A 97 0.07 17.86 7.91
C GLY A 97 -0.25 18.38 6.51
N SER A 98 0.53 18.04 5.48
CA SER A 98 0.26 18.46 4.09
C SER A 98 -0.67 17.51 3.33
N PHE A 99 -0.99 16.34 3.89
CA PHE A 99 -1.94 15.41 3.31
C PHE A 99 -3.38 15.82 3.62
N ASN A 100 -4.26 15.68 2.64
CA ASN A 100 -5.67 16.00 2.78
C ASN A 100 -6.49 14.77 3.21
N LEU A 101 -6.06 13.57 2.81
CA LEU A 101 -6.75 12.31 3.05
C LEU A 101 -5.74 11.19 3.32
N ALA A 102 -6.19 10.20 4.08
CA ALA A 102 -5.50 8.93 4.25
C ALA A 102 -6.45 7.78 3.89
N PHE A 103 -5.99 6.87 3.03
CA PHE A 103 -6.68 5.62 2.73
C PHE A 103 -5.99 4.47 3.45
N MET A 104 -6.79 3.59 4.02
CA MET A 104 -6.37 2.42 4.78
C MET A 104 -6.76 1.20 3.96
N ILE A 105 -5.78 0.56 3.33
CA ILE A 105 -6.01 -0.54 2.39
C ILE A 105 -5.42 -1.83 2.98
N GLY A 106 -6.20 -2.90 2.96
CA GLY A 106 -5.71 -4.20 3.41
C GLY A 106 -5.39 -4.32 4.90
N LEU A 107 -5.86 -3.40 5.76
CA LEU A 107 -5.63 -3.49 7.20
C LEU A 107 -6.40 -4.64 7.85
N GLY A 108 -5.77 -5.37 8.78
CA GLY A 108 -6.34 -6.48 9.55
C GLY A 108 -5.93 -6.47 11.02
#